data_AF-A0AA36F7E4-F1
#
_entry.id   AF-A0AA36F7E4-F1
#
_cell.length_a   1.000
_cell.length_b   1.000
_cell.length_c   1.000
_cell.angle_alpha   90.00
_cell.angle_beta   90.00
_cell.angle_gamma   90.00
#
_symmetry.space_group_name_H-M   'P 1'
#
loop_
_entity.id
_entity.type
_entity.pdbx_description
1 polymer ?
#
loop_
_entity_poly.entity_id
_entity_poly.type
_entity_poly.pdbx_seq_one_letter_code
_entity_poly.pdbx_strand_id
1 'polypeptide(L)'
;MDNAKTLGELFIQFQERLDVLNNMMSLKECKGEDWYKTSMSSIFNQLSTFEVTFAAIRSRLKDFREALENANVLNENLKETIETAKHMKENLPEHLNNNKATVKITPDSASNLKENTNKKANLSPAEVPQKVTENKNLLEQEVKYIEFLTVSQFDSIPKYMKGRVTYKQVNNAIEELTKCFEAKYSIMSLRRKAVPEKKKHIYEMYKAQETSDTEGVYFIVDNDMKEYSKLRSDPTTRSILVMLRHVGRIREIRGGGLVRYAATFY
;
A
#
# COMPACT_ATOMS: atom_id res chain seq x y z
N MET A 1 -3.08 -51.38 49.99
CA MET A 1 -2.95 -50.53 48.80
C MET A 1 -3.00 -49.10 49.29
N ASP A 2 -1.81 -48.53 49.37
CA ASP A 2 -1.45 -47.46 50.29
C ASP A 2 -2.02 -46.11 49.88
N ASN A 3 -3.01 -45.63 50.63
CA ASN A 3 -3.40 -44.23 50.64
C ASN A 3 -2.55 -43.49 51.69
N ALA A 4 -1.23 -43.49 51.50
CA ALA A 4 -0.38 -42.52 52.19
C ALA A 4 -0.45 -41.19 51.43
N LYS A 5 -1.62 -40.53 51.46
CA LYS A 5 -1.70 -39.13 51.02
C LYS A 5 -0.89 -38.33 52.00
N THR A 6 0.27 -37.85 51.59
CA THR A 6 1.03 -36.90 52.40
C THR A 6 0.13 -35.70 52.74
N LEU A 7 0.33 -35.08 53.91
CA LEU A 7 -0.48 -33.91 54.30
C LEU A 7 -0.48 -32.82 53.21
N GLY A 8 0.62 -32.71 52.46
CA GLY A 8 0.76 -31.84 51.30
C GLY A 8 -0.16 -32.23 50.13
N GLU A 9 -0.25 -33.51 49.76
CA GLU A 9 -1.18 -33.98 48.72
C GLU A 9 -2.65 -33.76 49.11
N LEU A 10 -2.99 -33.95 50.39
CA LEU A 10 -4.33 -33.67 50.88
C LEU A 10 -4.64 -32.18 50.83
N PHE A 11 -3.68 -31.32 51.16
CA PHE A 11 -3.81 -29.87 51.07
C PHE A 11 -4.01 -29.40 49.63
N ILE A 12 -3.23 -29.93 48.68
CA ILE A 12 -3.39 -29.64 47.25
C ILE A 12 -4.79 -30.08 46.77
N GLN A 13 -5.19 -31.31 47.09
CA GLN A 13 -6.53 -31.80 46.72
C GLN A 13 -7.66 -30.96 47.35
N PHE A 14 -7.46 -30.43 48.56
CA PHE A 14 -8.42 -29.56 49.20
C PHE A 14 -8.47 -28.18 48.52
N GLN A 15 -7.32 -27.61 48.17
CA GLN A 15 -7.23 -26.36 47.41
C GLN A 15 -7.87 -26.48 46.04
N GLU A 16 -7.59 -27.55 45.29
CA GLU A 16 -8.24 -27.82 44.00
C GLU A 16 -9.77 -27.87 44.13
N ARG A 17 -10.29 -28.51 45.19
CA ARG A 17 -11.73 -28.54 45.44
C ARG A 17 -12.30 -27.18 45.84
N LEU A 18 -11.54 -26.39 46.60
CA LEU A 18 -11.92 -25.04 47.00
C LEU A 18 -11.94 -24.09 45.79
N ASP A 19 -10.97 -24.22 44.88
CA ASP A 19 -10.91 -23.49 43.62
C ASP A 19 -12.08 -23.84 42.70
N VAL A 20 -12.41 -25.13 42.58
CA VAL A 20 -13.60 -25.56 41.83
C VAL A 20 -14.86 -24.95 42.43
N LEU A 21 -14.99 -24.93 43.77
CA LEU A 21 -16.14 -24.34 44.45
C LEU A 21 -16.22 -22.81 44.22
N ASN A 22 -15.09 -22.12 44.31
CA ASN A 22 -14.97 -20.68 44.05
C ASN A 22 -15.34 -20.33 42.61
N ASN A 23 -14.88 -21.13 41.65
CA ASN A 23 -15.24 -21.00 40.23
C ASN A 23 -16.74 -21.22 40.03
N MET A 24 -17.33 -22.23 40.68
CA MET A 24 -18.77 -22.49 40.61
C MET A 24 -19.60 -21.35 41.22
N MET A 25 -19.16 -20.75 42.35
CA MET A 25 -19.83 -19.59 42.93
C MET A 25 -19.73 -18.36 42.03
N SER A 26 -18.55 -18.07 41.48
CA SER A 26 -18.35 -16.97 40.53
C SER A 26 -19.23 -17.13 39.29
N LEU A 27 -19.33 -18.35 38.75
CA LEU A 27 -20.22 -18.69 37.63
C LEU A 27 -21.72 -18.57 37.98
N LYS A 28 -22.10 -18.83 39.23
CA LYS A 28 -23.48 -18.68 39.70
C LYS A 28 -23.86 -17.21 39.87
N GLU A 29 -22.97 -16.39 40.43
CA GLU A 29 -23.15 -14.95 40.58
C GLU A 29 -23.28 -14.27 39.21
N CYS A 30 -22.44 -14.65 38.25
CA CYS A 30 -22.48 -14.14 36.87
C CYS A 30 -23.79 -14.45 36.13
N LYS A 31 -24.48 -15.57 36.44
CA LYS A 31 -25.70 -15.98 35.72
C LYS A 31 -26.93 -15.10 36.02
N GLY A 32 -26.91 -14.36 37.13
CA GLY A 32 -27.99 -13.47 37.54
C GLY A 32 -27.97 -12.08 36.90
N GLU A 33 -26.85 -11.69 36.30
CA GLU A 33 -26.63 -10.31 35.83
C GLU A 33 -26.65 -10.23 34.29
N ASP A 34 -27.46 -9.31 33.75
CA ASP A 34 -27.68 -9.19 32.28
C ASP A 34 -26.43 -8.73 31.51
N TRP A 35 -25.51 -8.02 32.17
CA TRP A 35 -24.26 -7.58 31.54
C TRP A 35 -23.32 -8.76 31.25
N TYR A 36 -23.31 -9.82 32.07
CA TYR A 36 -22.45 -10.99 31.85
C TYR A 36 -22.89 -11.77 30.60
N LYS A 37 -24.20 -12.00 30.43
CA LYS A 37 -24.75 -12.64 29.22
C LYS A 37 -24.43 -11.82 27.97
N THR A 38 -24.55 -10.49 28.06
CA THR A 38 -24.22 -9.57 26.98
C THR A 38 -22.73 -9.61 26.65
N SER A 39 -21.87 -9.61 27.66
CA SER A 39 -20.41 -9.67 27.50
C SER A 39 -19.94 -11.02 26.92
N MET A 40 -20.48 -12.13 27.42
CA MET A 40 -20.18 -13.47 26.88
C MET A 40 -20.69 -13.63 25.44
N SER A 41 -21.88 -13.12 25.13
CA SER A 41 -22.39 -13.10 23.74
C SER A 41 -21.53 -12.23 22.84
N SER A 42 -21.05 -11.08 23.32
CA SER A 42 -20.11 -10.22 22.59
C SER A 42 -18.79 -10.94 22.29
N ILE A 43 -18.19 -11.58 23.29
CA ILE A 43 -16.95 -12.36 23.13
C ILE A 43 -17.18 -13.51 22.13
N PHE A 44 -18.32 -14.20 22.22
CA PHE A 44 -18.65 -15.28 21.30
C PHE A 44 -18.80 -14.77 19.86
N ASN A 45 -19.48 -13.65 19.65
CA ASN A 45 -19.63 -13.03 18.34
C ASN A 45 -18.29 -12.54 17.80
N GLN A 46 -17.42 -11.98 18.64
CA GLN A 46 -16.05 -11.62 18.26
C GLN A 46 -15.24 -12.84 17.84
N LEU A 47 -15.33 -13.94 18.58
CA LEU A 47 -14.63 -15.18 18.26
C LEU A 47 -15.13 -15.79 16.94
N SER A 48 -16.44 -15.78 16.72
CA SER A 48 -17.04 -16.22 15.44
C SER A 48 -16.60 -15.33 14.28
N THR A 49 -16.53 -14.01 14.49
CA THR A 49 -16.00 -13.07 13.50
C THR A 49 -14.54 -13.37 13.20
N PHE A 50 -13.73 -13.65 14.22
CA PHE A 50 -12.35 -14.06 14.02
C PHE A 50 -12.23 -15.35 13.22
N GLU A 51 -13.05 -16.35 13.50
CA GLU A 51 -13.05 -17.60 12.74
C GLU A 51 -13.31 -17.37 11.24
N VAL A 52 -14.31 -16.56 10.91
CA VAL A 52 -14.62 -16.20 9.51
C VAL A 52 -13.47 -15.41 8.87
N THR A 53 -12.91 -14.43 9.58
CA THR A 53 -11.78 -13.63 9.05
C THR A 53 -10.52 -14.47 8.87
N PHE A 54 -10.23 -15.42 9.76
CA PHE A 54 -9.11 -16.36 9.61
C PHE A 54 -9.31 -17.29 8.42
N ALA A 55 -10.53 -17.77 8.19
CA ALA A 55 -10.84 -18.55 6.99
C ALA A 55 -10.61 -17.72 5.71
N ALA A 56 -11.03 -16.46 5.69
CA ALA A 56 -10.80 -15.56 4.57
C ALA A 56 -9.30 -15.28 4.32
N ILE A 57 -8.51 -15.07 5.39
CA ILE A 57 -7.06 -14.88 5.30
C ILE A 57 -6.39 -16.14 4.74
N ARG A 58 -6.77 -17.33 5.22
CA ARG A 58 -6.25 -18.60 4.70
C ARG A 58 -6.55 -18.77 3.21
N SER A 59 -7.75 -18.41 2.77
CA SER A 59 -8.11 -18.43 1.34
C SER A 59 -7.22 -17.48 0.54
N ARG A 60 -7.06 -16.22 0.99
CA ARG A 60 -6.20 -15.25 0.31
C ARG A 60 -4.73 -15.69 0.25
N LEU A 61 -4.21 -16.31 1.30
CA LEU A 61 -2.85 -16.85 1.29
C LEU A 61 -2.69 -17.96 0.25
N LYS A 62 -3.72 -18.77 0.03
CA LYS A 62 -3.73 -19.78 -1.02
C LYS A 62 -3.69 -19.10 -2.40
N ASP A 63 -4.57 -18.12 -2.63
CA ASP A 63 -4.63 -17.38 -3.90
C ASP A 63 -3.29 -16.69 -4.21
N PHE A 64 -2.66 -16.07 -3.20
CA PHE A 64 -1.34 -15.46 -3.36
C PHE A 64 -0.27 -16.47 -3.71
N ARG A 65 -0.29 -17.66 -3.11
CA ARG A 65 0.68 -18.71 -3.41
C ARG A 65 0.54 -19.21 -4.85
N GLU A 66 -0.69 -19.39 -5.33
CA GLU A 66 -0.97 -19.76 -6.73
C GLU A 66 -0.55 -18.65 -7.70
N ALA A 67 -0.81 -17.39 -7.38
CA ALA A 67 -0.37 -16.25 -8.19
C ALA A 67 1.16 -16.16 -8.28
N LEU A 68 1.87 -16.44 -7.18
CA LEU A 68 3.33 -16.45 -7.15
C LEU A 68 3.91 -17.56 -8.04
N GLU A 69 3.30 -18.75 -8.00
CA GLU A 69 3.70 -19.86 -8.86
C GLU A 69 3.50 -19.52 -10.35
N ASN A 70 2.33 -18.98 -10.70
CA ASN A 70 2.04 -18.55 -12.07
C ASN A 70 2.99 -17.46 -12.56
N ALA A 71 3.35 -16.51 -11.70
CA ALA A 71 4.31 -15.46 -12.01
C ALA A 71 5.72 -16.02 -12.26
N ASN A 72 6.14 -17.02 -11.49
CA ASN A 72 7.42 -17.70 -11.70
C ASN A 72 7.45 -18.44 -13.05
N VAL A 73 6.39 -19.20 -13.37
CA VAL A 73 6.27 -19.89 -14.67
C VAL A 73 6.33 -18.89 -15.83
N LEU A 74 5.60 -17.77 -15.73
CA LEU A 74 5.64 -16.73 -16.76
C LEU A 74 7.03 -16.12 -16.91
N ASN A 75 7.75 -15.90 -15.80
CA ASN A 75 9.11 -15.37 -15.83
C ASN A 75 10.09 -16.32 -16.53
N GLU A 76 9.99 -17.63 -16.28
CA GLU A 76 10.81 -18.63 -16.99
C GLU A 76 10.50 -18.67 -18.49
N ASN A 77 9.21 -18.64 -18.87
CA ASN A 77 8.82 -18.55 -20.28
C ASN A 77 9.36 -17.28 -20.95
N LEU A 78 9.30 -16.13 -20.25
CA LEU A 78 9.85 -14.88 -20.78
C LEU A 78 11.37 -14.95 -20.97
N LYS A 79 12.11 -15.56 -20.05
CA LYS A 79 13.56 -15.79 -20.23
C LYS A 79 13.84 -16.62 -21.48
N GLU A 80 13.07 -17.70 -21.70
CA GLU A 80 13.21 -18.54 -22.90
C GLU A 80 12.92 -17.75 -24.19
N THR A 81 11.86 -16.92 -24.20
CA THR A 81 11.55 -16.09 -25.38
C THR A 81 12.61 -15.02 -25.64
N ILE A 82 13.20 -14.44 -24.60
CA ILE A 82 14.31 -13.49 -24.73
C ILE A 82 15.53 -14.17 -25.33
N GLU A 83 15.87 -15.38 -24.85
CA GLU A 83 17.03 -16.11 -25.36
C GLU A 83 16.83 -16.54 -26.81
N THR A 84 15.61 -16.99 -27.15
CA THR A 84 15.23 -17.28 -28.53
C THR A 84 15.34 -16.03 -29.41
N ALA A 85 14.84 -14.88 -28.95
CA ALA A 85 14.92 -13.63 -29.69
C ALA A 85 16.37 -13.15 -29.89
N LYS A 86 17.25 -13.34 -28.90
CA LYS A 86 18.70 -13.08 -29.06
C LYS A 86 19.32 -14.00 -30.10
N HIS A 87 19.06 -15.31 -30.00
CA HIS A 87 19.57 -16.29 -30.96
C HIS A 87 19.09 -15.98 -32.38
N MET A 88 17.81 -15.61 -32.53
CA MET A 88 17.26 -15.15 -33.81
C MET A 88 18.02 -13.93 -34.31
N LYS A 89 18.22 -12.90 -33.46
CA LYS A 89 18.95 -11.68 -33.79
C LYS A 89 20.38 -11.95 -34.27
N GLU A 90 21.10 -12.84 -33.60
CA GLU A 90 22.49 -13.18 -33.90
C GLU A 90 22.65 -14.01 -35.18
N ASN A 91 21.62 -14.77 -35.55
CA ASN A 91 21.60 -15.62 -36.74
C ASN A 91 20.75 -15.04 -37.89
N LEU A 92 20.50 -13.73 -37.92
CA LEU A 92 19.82 -13.13 -39.09
C LEU A 92 20.72 -13.25 -40.33
N PRO A 93 20.20 -13.79 -41.44
CA PRO A 93 20.92 -13.75 -42.71
C PRO A 93 21.23 -12.31 -43.14
N GLU A 94 22.41 -12.08 -43.70
CA GLU A 94 22.92 -10.74 -44.07
C GLU A 94 21.97 -9.93 -44.97
N HIS A 95 21.11 -10.59 -45.75
CA HIS A 95 20.13 -9.94 -46.64
C HIS A 95 18.88 -9.38 -45.91
N LEU A 96 18.65 -9.76 -44.65
CA LEU A 96 17.59 -9.21 -43.80
C LEU A 96 18.10 -8.09 -42.86
N ASN A 97 19.42 -7.97 -42.68
CA ASN A 97 20.02 -6.95 -41.81
C ASN A 97 20.12 -5.54 -42.46
N ASN A 98 19.68 -5.39 -43.71
CA ASN A 98 19.77 -4.15 -44.45
C ASN A 98 18.56 -3.22 -44.21
N ASN A 99 18.51 -2.61 -43.02
CA ASN A 99 17.80 -1.33 -42.86
C ASN A 99 18.63 -0.20 -43.50
N LYS A 100 18.70 -0.21 -44.83
CA LYS A 100 19.03 0.93 -45.69
C LYS A 100 18.15 0.92 -46.96
N ALA A 101 16.85 0.68 -46.81
CA ALA A 101 15.88 1.07 -47.82
C ALA A 101 15.32 2.44 -47.45
N THR A 102 16.03 3.48 -47.88
CA THR A 102 15.51 4.85 -47.97
C THR A 102 14.34 4.84 -48.95
N VAL A 103 13.12 4.56 -48.48
CA VAL A 103 11.91 4.78 -49.28
C VAL A 103 11.70 6.29 -49.36
N LYS A 104 12.23 6.91 -50.41
CA LYS A 104 11.80 8.23 -50.86
C LYS A 104 10.34 8.09 -51.28
N ILE A 105 9.43 8.58 -50.45
CA ILE A 105 8.06 8.85 -50.88
C ILE A 105 8.13 10.11 -51.74
N THR A 106 8.15 9.93 -53.06
CA THR A 106 7.76 10.98 -54.00
C THR A 106 6.23 11.05 -54.05
N PRO A 107 5.62 12.24 -53.93
CA PRO A 107 4.18 12.37 -53.98
C PRO A 107 3.76 12.56 -55.43
N ASP A 108 3.41 11.48 -56.13
CA ASP A 108 2.65 11.63 -57.37
C ASP A 108 1.81 10.39 -57.70
N SER A 109 0.56 10.69 -58.06
CA SER A 109 -0.37 9.87 -58.83
C SER A 109 -1.24 8.86 -58.08
N ALA A 110 -2.44 9.35 -57.75
CA ALA A 110 -3.68 8.62 -57.59
C ALA A 110 -4.12 7.86 -58.87
N SER A 111 -5.16 7.03 -58.72
CA SER A 111 -5.91 6.25 -59.73
C SER A 111 -5.29 4.86 -60.01
N ASN A 112 -5.98 3.72 -59.90
CA ASN A 112 -7.37 3.37 -60.22
C ASN A 112 -7.82 2.18 -59.32
N LEU A 113 -9.00 2.23 -58.68
CA LEU A 113 -10.28 1.62 -59.09
C LEU A 113 -10.20 0.07 -59.21
N LYS A 114 -11.11 -0.78 -58.69
CA LYS A 114 -12.45 -0.60 -58.10
C LYS A 114 -13.00 -1.99 -57.69
N GLU A 115 -13.84 -1.99 -56.64
CA GLU A 115 -15.17 -2.65 -56.50
C GLU A 115 -15.34 -4.16 -56.84
N ASN A 116 -16.13 -4.98 -56.12
CA ASN A 116 -17.51 -4.69 -55.73
C ASN A 116 -18.12 -5.74 -54.77
N THR A 117 -18.83 -5.25 -53.74
CA THR A 117 -20.21 -5.63 -53.27
C THR A 117 -20.56 -7.07 -52.86
N ASN A 118 -21.48 -7.37 -51.95
CA ASN A 118 -22.44 -6.66 -51.09
C ASN A 118 -23.09 -7.75 -50.20
N LYS A 119 -23.42 -7.44 -48.94
CA LYS A 119 -24.78 -7.67 -48.38
C LYS A 119 -24.93 -6.96 -47.03
N LYS A 120 -25.88 -6.03 -47.00
CA LYS A 120 -26.34 -5.18 -45.89
C LYS A 120 -27.44 -5.88 -45.07
N ALA A 121 -27.46 -5.60 -43.77
CA ALA A 121 -28.63 -5.23 -42.96
C ALA A 121 -28.09 -4.66 -41.62
N ASN A 122 -28.05 -3.36 -41.30
CA ASN A 122 -29.12 -2.42 -40.87
C ASN A 122 -30.01 -3.02 -39.74
N LEU A 123 -30.25 -2.46 -38.53
CA LEU A 123 -30.31 -1.10 -37.96
C LEU A 123 -30.06 -1.18 -36.41
N SER A 124 -29.23 -0.34 -35.77
CA SER A 124 -29.50 0.98 -35.11
C SER A 124 -30.12 0.89 -33.67
N PRO A 125 -30.16 1.97 -32.85
CA PRO A 125 -29.32 2.12 -31.64
C PRO A 125 -30.14 2.42 -30.37
N ALA A 126 -29.74 1.93 -29.19
CA ALA A 126 -30.43 2.34 -27.95
C ALA A 126 -29.49 2.39 -26.73
N GLU A 127 -29.37 3.61 -26.23
CA GLU A 127 -29.41 3.99 -24.81
C GLU A 127 -28.27 3.57 -23.88
N VAL A 128 -27.42 4.57 -23.66
CA VAL A 128 -26.68 4.85 -22.43
C VAL A 128 -27.63 4.83 -21.22
N PRO A 129 -27.29 4.13 -20.13
CA PRO A 129 -27.71 4.57 -18.81
C PRO A 129 -26.50 5.04 -18.02
N GLN A 130 -26.33 6.35 -17.96
CA GLN A 130 -25.68 7.02 -16.84
C GLN A 130 -26.43 6.65 -15.55
N LYS A 131 -25.74 5.99 -14.63
CA LYS A 131 -25.91 6.16 -13.18
C LYS A 131 -24.72 5.50 -12.47
N VAL A 132 -23.59 6.20 -12.45
CA VAL A 132 -22.57 5.93 -11.45
C VAL A 132 -23.09 6.55 -10.16
N THR A 133 -23.83 5.74 -9.42
CA THR A 133 -24.25 6.04 -8.05
C THR A 133 -23.00 6.37 -7.24
N GLU A 134 -23.07 7.51 -6.57
CA GLU A 134 -22.10 8.01 -5.60
C GLU A 134 -21.73 6.91 -4.60
N ASN A 135 -20.55 6.31 -4.76
CA ASN A 135 -19.96 5.48 -3.72
C ASN A 135 -19.38 6.39 -2.63
N LYS A 136 -20.24 6.78 -1.68
CA LYS A 136 -19.88 7.38 -0.39
C LYS A 136 -19.25 6.36 0.58
N ASN A 137 -18.29 5.57 0.11
CA ASN A 137 -17.56 4.58 0.92
C ASN A 137 -16.05 4.53 0.55
N LEU A 138 -15.40 5.69 0.49
CA LEU A 138 -13.93 5.79 0.42
C LEU A 138 -13.34 6.62 1.58
N LEU A 139 -14.10 6.76 2.68
CA LEU A 139 -13.55 7.20 3.94
C LEU A 139 -13.05 5.95 4.68
N GLU A 140 -11.79 5.98 5.11
CA GLU A 140 -11.08 4.95 5.88
C GLU A 140 -10.33 3.87 5.10
N GLN A 141 -9.79 4.20 3.92
CA GLN A 141 -8.51 3.58 3.57
C GLN A 141 -7.42 4.55 4.02
N GLU A 142 -6.85 4.31 5.22
CA GLU A 142 -5.65 5.03 5.67
C GLU A 142 -4.59 4.88 4.59
N VAL A 143 -4.37 5.94 3.80
CA VAL A 143 -3.30 5.97 2.82
C VAL A 143 -2.00 6.07 3.60
N LYS A 144 -1.37 4.92 3.84
CA LYS A 144 -0.05 4.86 4.46
C LYS A 144 0.98 5.33 3.44
N TYR A 145 1.36 6.61 3.52
CA TYR A 145 2.35 7.21 2.63
C TYR A 145 3.75 6.63 2.85
N ILE A 146 4.16 6.50 4.11
CA ILE A 146 5.48 6.00 4.48
C ILE A 146 5.31 4.87 5.52
N GLU A 147 5.90 3.71 5.23
CA GLU A 147 5.92 2.59 6.16
C GLU A 147 6.95 2.80 7.28
N PHE A 148 6.61 2.41 8.51
CA PHE A 148 7.55 2.40 9.62
C PHE A 148 8.75 1.51 9.33
N LEU A 149 9.91 1.88 9.87
CA LEU A 149 11.09 1.03 9.83
C LEU A 149 10.95 -0.07 10.86
N THR A 150 11.38 -1.28 10.50
CA THR A 150 11.61 -2.37 11.46
C THR A 150 12.97 -2.21 12.14
N VAL A 151 13.18 -2.90 13.26
CA VAL A 151 14.48 -2.88 13.97
C VAL A 151 15.60 -3.37 13.06
N SER A 152 15.35 -4.44 12.29
CA SER A 152 16.33 -4.97 11.33
C SER A 152 16.70 -3.98 10.23
N GLN A 153 15.70 -3.25 9.68
CA GLN A 153 15.94 -2.21 8.68
C GLN A 153 16.68 -1.00 9.26
N PHE A 154 16.46 -0.66 10.53
CA PHE A 154 17.19 0.41 11.20
C PHE A 154 18.65 0.00 11.51
N ASP A 155 18.86 -1.26 11.88
CA ASP A 155 20.18 -1.77 12.20
C ASP A 155 21.07 -1.90 10.96
N SER A 156 20.50 -2.20 9.79
CA SER A 156 21.22 -2.24 8.51
C SER A 156 21.76 -0.89 8.06
N ILE A 157 21.21 0.23 8.57
CA ILE A 157 21.69 1.57 8.24
C ILE A 157 23.12 1.77 8.79
N PRO A 158 24.07 2.26 7.98
CA PRO A 158 25.43 2.52 8.44
C PRO A 158 25.52 3.50 9.61
N LYS A 159 26.43 3.26 10.56
CA LYS A 159 26.61 4.08 11.77
C LYS A 159 26.82 5.57 11.48
N TYR A 160 27.54 5.90 10.41
CA TYR A 160 27.79 7.30 10.03
C TYR A 160 26.52 8.04 9.60
N MET A 161 25.49 7.34 9.10
CA MET A 161 24.18 7.94 8.76
C MET A 161 23.26 8.04 9.99
N LYS A 162 23.35 7.07 10.91
CA LYS A 162 22.57 7.07 12.15
C LYS A 162 23.00 8.18 13.10
N GLY A 163 24.31 8.44 13.21
CA GLY A 163 24.84 9.38 14.19
C GLY A 163 24.40 8.99 15.61
N ARG A 164 23.66 9.89 16.28
CA ARG A 164 23.05 9.65 17.61
C ARG A 164 21.53 9.43 17.53
N VAL A 165 20.97 9.29 16.33
CA VAL A 165 19.53 9.12 16.12
C VAL A 165 19.11 7.72 16.52
N THR A 166 18.04 7.63 17.30
CA THR A 166 17.46 6.37 17.78
C THR A 166 16.35 5.87 16.86
N TYR A 167 16.09 4.57 16.88
CA TYR A 167 14.96 3.94 16.18
C TYR A 167 13.62 4.66 16.43
N LYS A 168 13.34 5.00 17.70
CA LYS A 168 12.12 5.71 18.09
C LYS A 168 12.02 7.08 17.45
N GLN A 169 13.12 7.83 17.35
CA GLN A 169 13.12 9.14 16.69
C GLN A 169 12.84 9.02 15.19
N VAL A 170 13.37 7.99 14.52
CA VAL A 170 13.09 7.76 13.10
C VAL A 170 11.61 7.46 12.88
N ASN A 171 11.03 6.53 13.62
CA ASN A 171 9.62 6.18 13.46
C ASN A 171 8.67 7.31 13.88
N ASN A 172 9.01 8.08 14.92
CA ASN A 172 8.25 9.30 15.26
C ASN A 172 8.30 10.32 14.11
N ALA A 173 9.44 10.47 13.44
CA ALA A 173 9.53 11.35 12.29
C ALA A 173 8.72 10.82 11.09
N ILE A 174 8.65 9.51 10.88
CA ILE A 174 7.76 8.91 9.85
C ILE A 174 6.30 9.23 10.13
N GLU A 175 5.86 9.15 11.38
CA GLU A 175 4.50 9.50 11.80
C GLU A 175 4.20 10.97 11.48
N GLU A 176 5.13 11.87 11.83
CA GLU A 176 5.01 13.30 11.56
C GLU A 176 5.05 13.63 10.05
N LEU A 177 5.87 12.93 9.26
CA LEU A 177 5.87 13.06 7.81
C LEU A 177 4.53 12.59 7.23
N THR A 178 4.00 11.47 7.70
CA THR A 178 2.70 10.93 7.27
C THR A 178 1.58 11.95 7.49
N LYS A 179 1.56 12.66 8.63
CA LYS A 179 0.63 13.77 8.89
C LYS A 179 0.76 14.91 7.87
N CYS A 180 1.98 15.26 7.45
CA CYS A 180 2.19 16.24 6.38
C CYS A 180 1.60 15.78 5.05
N PHE A 181 1.82 14.52 4.67
CA PHE A 181 1.24 13.96 3.45
C PHE A 181 -0.29 13.98 3.51
N GLU A 182 -0.89 13.51 4.61
CA GLU A 182 -2.33 13.53 4.83
C GLU A 182 -2.89 14.96 4.72
N ALA A 183 -2.27 15.93 5.40
CA ALA A 183 -2.71 17.32 5.37
C ALA A 183 -2.67 17.91 3.95
N LYS A 184 -1.56 17.71 3.22
CA LYS A 184 -1.41 18.20 1.84
C LYS A 184 -2.39 17.55 0.88
N TYR A 185 -2.48 16.22 0.91
CA TYR A 185 -3.29 15.46 -0.05
C TYR A 185 -4.77 15.39 0.32
N SER A 186 -5.17 15.71 1.56
CA SER A 186 -6.56 16.01 1.91
C SER A 186 -7.11 17.22 1.13
N ILE A 187 -6.24 18.17 0.75
CA ILE A 187 -6.61 19.35 -0.04
C ILE A 187 -6.43 19.05 -1.53
N MET A 188 -5.33 18.41 -1.92
CA MET A 188 -5.01 18.13 -3.32
C MET A 188 -5.96 17.13 -3.99
N SER A 189 -6.51 16.18 -3.24
CA SER A 189 -7.48 15.18 -3.74
C SER A 189 -8.85 15.77 -4.05
N LEU A 190 -9.17 16.96 -3.52
CA LEU A 190 -10.43 17.64 -3.80
C LEU A 190 -10.46 18.13 -5.25
N ARG A 191 -11.62 17.99 -5.90
CA ARG A 191 -11.90 18.67 -7.17
C ARG A 191 -11.82 20.18 -6.94
N ARG A 192 -11.25 20.94 -7.89
CA ARG A 192 -11.07 22.41 -7.78
C ARG A 192 -12.32 23.16 -7.29
N LYS A 193 -13.51 22.75 -7.74
CA LYS A 193 -14.80 23.36 -7.34
C LYS A 193 -15.23 23.05 -5.90
N ALA A 194 -14.72 21.98 -5.31
CA ALA A 194 -15.04 21.52 -3.96
C ALA A 194 -14.02 22.02 -2.91
N VAL A 195 -12.96 22.73 -3.33
CA VAL A 195 -11.98 23.31 -2.41
C VAL A 195 -12.62 24.51 -1.69
N PRO A 196 -12.59 24.57 -0.35
CA PRO A 196 -13.09 25.72 0.41
C PRO A 196 -12.34 27.00 0.03
N GLU A 197 -13.03 28.15 -0.04
CA GLU A 197 -12.43 29.43 -0.47
C GLU A 197 -11.18 29.80 0.37
N LYS A 198 -11.22 29.54 1.69
CA LYS A 198 -10.08 29.75 2.60
C LYS A 198 -8.83 28.91 2.28
N LYS A 199 -8.98 27.80 1.56
CA LYS A 199 -7.90 26.87 1.20
C LYS A 199 -7.51 26.95 -0.28
N LYS A 200 -8.14 27.83 -1.05
CA LYS A 200 -7.95 27.93 -2.51
C LYS A 200 -6.54 28.39 -2.88
N HIS A 201 -6.02 29.40 -2.19
CA HIS A 201 -4.62 29.83 -2.33
C HIS A 201 -3.63 28.69 -2.06
N ILE A 202 -3.87 27.89 -1.01
CA ILE A 202 -3.02 26.75 -0.65
C ILE A 202 -3.09 25.66 -1.75
N TYR A 203 -4.28 25.39 -2.28
CA TYR A 203 -4.46 24.44 -3.38
C TYR A 203 -3.71 24.88 -4.65
N GLU A 204 -3.80 26.16 -5.03
CA GLU A 204 -3.08 26.72 -6.17
C GLU A 204 -1.56 26.67 -5.95
N MET A 205 -1.10 27.01 -4.75
CA MET A 205 0.31 26.89 -4.36
C MET A 205 0.81 25.45 -4.51
N TYR A 206 0.08 24.45 -4.00
CA TYR A 206 0.50 23.06 -4.16
C TYR A 206 0.50 22.61 -5.62
N LYS A 207 -0.46 23.06 -6.43
CA LYS A 207 -0.48 22.76 -7.87
C LYS A 207 0.70 23.40 -8.60
N ALA A 208 1.13 24.60 -8.20
CA ALA A 208 2.32 25.24 -8.76
C ALA A 208 3.63 24.52 -8.38
N GLN A 209 3.62 23.69 -7.33
CA GLN A 209 4.76 22.85 -6.98
C GLN A 209 4.87 21.60 -7.87
N GLU A 210 3.87 21.24 -8.66
CA GLU A 210 3.94 20.06 -9.54
C GLU A 210 4.95 20.27 -10.69
N THR A 211 5.57 19.18 -11.12
CA THR A 211 6.52 19.11 -12.25
C THR A 211 6.26 17.81 -13.03
N SER A 212 6.88 17.65 -14.19
CA SER A 212 6.80 16.37 -14.95
C SER A 212 7.24 15.16 -14.11
N ASP A 213 8.19 15.35 -13.19
CA ASP A 213 8.76 14.27 -12.39
C ASP A 213 7.91 13.93 -11.14
N THR A 214 6.89 14.72 -10.85
CA THR A 214 5.99 14.52 -9.69
C THR A 214 4.62 13.95 -10.09
N GLU A 215 4.42 13.66 -11.37
CA GLU A 215 3.18 13.06 -11.85
C GLU A 215 2.98 11.67 -11.23
N GLY A 216 1.81 11.47 -10.62
CA GLY A 216 1.43 10.20 -10.00
C GLY A 216 2.16 9.86 -8.70
N VAL A 217 2.99 10.75 -8.15
CA VAL A 217 3.69 10.52 -6.88
C VAL A 217 3.24 11.48 -5.80
N TYR A 218 3.15 10.96 -4.57
CA TYR A 218 2.88 11.79 -3.39
C TYR A 218 4.20 12.41 -2.91
N PHE A 219 4.25 13.72 -2.73
CA PHE A 219 5.43 14.45 -2.24
C PHE A 219 5.07 15.59 -1.29
N ILE A 220 6.01 15.90 -0.39
CA ILE A 220 5.97 17.08 0.46
C ILE A 220 7.24 17.92 0.27
N VAL A 221 7.20 19.17 0.69
CA VAL A 221 8.36 20.07 0.70
C VAL A 221 8.70 20.53 2.11
N ASP A 222 9.88 21.12 2.31
CA ASP A 222 10.32 21.65 3.61
C ASP A 222 9.28 22.57 4.27
N ASN A 223 8.53 23.35 3.47
CA ASN A 223 7.49 24.24 4.00
C ASN A 223 6.28 23.47 4.56
N ASP A 224 5.90 22.35 3.93
CA ASP A 224 4.81 21.48 4.38
C ASP A 224 5.17 20.84 5.73
N MET A 225 6.44 20.46 5.91
CA MET A 225 6.96 19.94 7.18
C MET A 225 6.88 20.97 8.30
N LYS A 226 7.21 22.24 8.02
CA LYS A 226 7.13 23.32 9.01
C LYS A 226 5.68 23.62 9.43
N GLU A 227 4.74 23.50 8.51
CA GLU A 227 3.34 23.86 8.74
C GLU A 227 2.56 22.74 9.45
N TYR A 228 2.76 21.47 9.04
CA TYR A 228 1.91 20.35 9.45
C TYR A 228 2.59 19.34 10.37
N SER A 229 3.88 19.50 10.67
CA SER A 229 4.58 18.64 11.62
C SER A 229 5.33 19.39 12.69
N LYS A 230 5.72 18.66 13.73
CA LYS A 230 6.61 19.15 14.77
C LYS A 230 8.09 19.04 14.39
N LEU A 231 8.40 18.60 13.16
CA LEU A 231 9.77 18.47 12.68
C LEU A 231 10.37 19.85 12.42
N ARG A 232 11.50 20.11 13.07
CA ARG A 232 12.27 21.34 12.87
C ARG A 232 13.28 21.14 11.74
N SER A 233 13.74 22.23 11.14
CA SER A 233 14.85 22.20 10.16
C SER A 233 16.21 22.01 10.85
N ASP A 234 16.31 21.01 11.72
CA ASP A 234 17.49 20.68 12.51
C ASP A 234 18.36 19.61 11.82
N PRO A 235 19.64 19.46 12.21
CA PRO A 235 20.52 18.43 11.65
C PRO A 235 19.97 17.00 11.83
N THR A 236 19.21 16.76 12.91
CA THR A 236 18.58 15.47 13.18
C THR A 236 17.57 15.10 12.11
N THR A 237 16.64 16.01 11.77
CA THR A 237 15.64 15.78 10.73
C THR A 237 16.29 15.54 9.37
N ARG A 238 17.35 16.29 9.04
CA ARG A 238 18.12 16.03 7.81
C ARG A 238 18.76 14.65 7.80
N SER A 239 19.36 14.22 8.92
CA SER A 239 19.92 12.87 9.07
C SER A 239 18.85 11.80 8.87
N ILE A 240 17.65 12.03 9.42
CA ILE A 240 16.50 11.12 9.26
C ILE A 240 16.06 11.03 7.80
N LEU A 241 15.94 12.16 7.09
CA LEU A 241 15.58 12.15 5.67
C LEU A 241 16.61 11.38 4.82
N VAL A 242 17.90 11.51 5.14
CA VAL A 242 18.96 10.73 4.50
C VAL A 242 18.81 9.23 4.79
N MET A 243 18.50 8.86 6.04
CA MET A 243 18.24 7.47 6.42
C MET A 243 17.01 6.88 5.70
N LEU A 244 15.90 7.63 5.64
CA LEU A 244 14.69 7.19 4.94
C LEU A 244 14.93 7.02 3.44
N ARG A 245 15.78 7.87 2.86
CA ARG A 245 16.23 7.71 1.47
C ARG A 245 17.08 6.46 1.28
N HIS A 246 17.98 6.15 2.22
CA HIS A 246 18.83 4.96 2.15
C HIS A 246 18.02 3.65 2.18
N VAL A 247 16.97 3.59 3.00
CA VAL A 247 16.07 2.42 3.10
C VAL A 247 15.01 2.41 1.99
N GLY A 248 14.99 3.42 1.11
CA GLY A 248 14.06 3.50 -0.02
C GLY A 248 12.64 3.93 0.35
N ARG A 249 12.42 4.51 1.53
CA ARG A 249 11.08 4.97 1.95
C ARG A 249 10.69 6.29 1.29
N ILE A 250 11.67 7.13 0.97
CA ILE A 250 11.47 8.40 0.27
C ILE A 250 12.52 8.59 -0.83
N ARG A 251 12.20 9.41 -1.82
CA ARG A 251 13.13 9.91 -2.85
C ARG A 251 13.12 11.43 -2.88
N GLU A 252 14.23 12.02 -3.28
CA GLU A 252 14.38 13.46 -3.42
C GLU A 252 14.26 13.85 -4.90
N ILE A 253 13.33 14.74 -5.23
CA ILE A 253 13.13 15.29 -6.57
C ILE A 253 13.45 16.78 -6.52
N ARG A 254 14.49 17.19 -7.26
CA ARG A 254 14.97 18.58 -7.30
C ARG A 254 14.57 19.23 -8.61
N GLY A 255 13.93 20.40 -8.53
CA GLY A 255 13.55 21.17 -9.72
C GLY A 255 12.91 22.50 -9.36
N GLY A 256 13.20 23.55 -10.13
CA GLY A 256 12.64 24.90 -9.93
C GLY A 256 13.05 25.55 -8.60
N GLY A 257 14.26 25.27 -8.10
CA GLY A 257 14.74 25.77 -6.80
C GLY A 257 14.05 25.12 -5.59
N LEU A 258 13.21 24.11 -5.80
CA LEU A 258 12.44 23.43 -4.76
C LEU A 258 12.85 21.96 -4.67
N VAL A 259 13.04 21.50 -3.43
CA VAL A 259 13.30 20.10 -3.09
C VAL A 259 11.99 19.45 -2.65
N ARG A 260 11.65 18.33 -3.28
CA ARG A 260 10.44 17.56 -3.01
C ARG A 260 10.82 16.19 -2.49
N TYR A 261 10.30 15.82 -1.33
CA TYR A 261 10.46 14.49 -0.76
C TYR A 261 9.24 13.66 -1.14
N ALA A 262 9.41 12.79 -2.12
CA ALA A 262 8.34 11.91 -2.60
C ALA A 262 8.36 10.60 -1.83
N ALA A 263 7.18 10.15 -1.40
CA ALA A 263 6.99 8.82 -0.83
C ALA A 263 7.17 7.75 -1.91
N THR A 264 7.83 6.66 -1.54
CA THR A 264 7.99 5.50 -2.43
C THR A 264 7.13 4.36 -1.96
N PHE A 265 6.33 3.80 -2.86
CA PHE A 265 5.57 2.57 -2.64
C PHE A 265 6.35 1.45 -3.33
N TYR A 266 6.91 0.54 -2.55
CA TYR A 266 7.53 -0.70 -3.02
C TYR A 266 6.63 -1.87 -2.61
#